data_AF-A0A0F8B1A4-F1
#
_entry.id   AF-A0A0F8B1A4-F1
#
_cell.length_a   1.000
_cell.length_b   1.000
_cell.length_c   1.000
_cell.angle_alpha   90.00
_cell.angle_beta   90.00
_cell.angle_gamma   90.00
#
_symmetry.space_group_name_H-M   'P 1'
#
loop_
_entity.id
_entity.type
_entity.pdbx_description
1 polymer ?
#
loop_
_entity_poly.entity_id
_entity_poly.type
_entity_poly.pdbx_seq_one_letter_code
_entity_poly.pdbx_strand_id
1 'polypeptide(L)'
;MMKRSTFYENISFDHLVLLSDSASTCFFREQHARKLPEIHGLDVLFEELASAIIKQMVSQFEEWGRSFLKTAEKFVAECPSDIEHLETRHLRIVLLKTLIITVKKIGLKDPPAFDLDKAEKLLLSMVKKTILEYQSKSQAAVSFPYVILAAIDASEVVRDAASQISKLKAKKLEPLATKGITQGTFLGWKTRIFLIRTFRDSVKSLPSQFQQGLAPEEGVPPDVLRFADYEALIRETLYAVTGPMDGNTLLAYFHSLIDALDMTKSTELQLKAIKICASIISSKQGTDAGGALSISTAYNKLIIFATNAPNGHIFIKTCDILRLFLNSSSARLKQWNIEQTLAMVSDISGNPTNAMAVKDSPVVFEWLCKLMESVLRRFRVRLDGRFHLLIAALQSLLSGLLLAPYDAQMGKWTFQPANVRDGDFPYWGRHAASLTRLLTMVCEPMAASVAHHKQSPANPLDTATDIAKRAAGRQMYLVLVSYVKLQLQVDVPRPVRDALELGMNSIFNITPPEVRKILNDSLDMSGRAILGTQYKRYKQFGKWTGV
;
A
#
# COMPACT_ATOMS: atom_id res chain seq x y z
N MET A 1 4.91 -22.33 -17.09
CA MET A 1 4.32 -23.65 -16.85
C MET A 1 3.65 -24.15 -18.11
N MET A 2 3.90 -25.40 -18.52
CA MET A 2 3.35 -25.98 -19.76
C MET A 2 1.86 -26.34 -19.62
N LYS A 3 1.08 -26.16 -20.70
CA LYS A 3 -0.39 -26.31 -20.75
C LYS A 3 -0.90 -27.77 -20.83
N ARG A 4 -0.02 -28.77 -20.97
CA ARG A 4 -0.36 -30.20 -20.97
C ARG A 4 0.66 -30.96 -20.13
N SER A 5 0.19 -31.95 -19.36
CA SER A 5 1.03 -32.86 -18.57
C SER A 5 1.84 -33.74 -19.53
N THR A 6 3.11 -33.40 -19.74
CA THR A 6 4.06 -34.31 -20.39
C THR A 6 4.41 -35.40 -19.40
N PHE A 7 3.93 -36.61 -19.66
CA PHE A 7 4.39 -37.81 -18.98
C PHE A 7 5.83 -38.07 -19.39
N TYR A 8 6.74 -38.09 -18.44
CA TYR A 8 8.02 -38.78 -18.61
C TYR A 8 7.86 -40.13 -17.94
N GLU A 9 7.85 -41.20 -18.74
CA GLU A 9 7.97 -42.57 -18.23
C GLU A 9 9.23 -42.63 -17.34
N ASN A 10 9.07 -43.12 -16.12
CA ASN A 10 10.14 -43.33 -15.12
C ASN A 10 10.54 -42.13 -14.23
N ILE A 11 9.73 -41.07 -14.09
CA ILE A 11 9.98 -40.10 -13.01
C ILE A 11 9.79 -40.79 -11.64
N SER A 12 10.87 -40.91 -10.86
CA SER A 12 10.87 -41.39 -9.48
C SER A 12 11.03 -40.23 -8.48
N PHE A 13 10.67 -40.46 -7.22
CA PHE A 13 10.90 -39.48 -6.16
C PHE A 13 12.40 -39.22 -5.92
N ASP A 14 13.26 -40.20 -6.20
CA ASP A 14 14.72 -40.07 -6.09
C ASP A 14 15.28 -38.98 -7.02
N HIS A 15 14.62 -38.70 -8.16
CA HIS A 15 15.02 -37.59 -9.02
C HIS A 15 14.83 -36.23 -8.34
N LEU A 16 13.77 -36.07 -7.54
CA LEU A 16 13.56 -34.86 -6.73
C LEU A 16 14.60 -34.77 -5.61
N VAL A 17 14.94 -35.89 -4.98
CA VAL A 17 15.98 -35.95 -3.94
C VAL A 17 17.34 -35.57 -4.53
N LEU A 18 17.73 -36.16 -5.67
CA LEU A 18 18.97 -35.88 -6.37
C LEU A 18 19.05 -34.41 -6.80
N LEU A 19 17.96 -33.86 -7.33
CA LEU A 19 17.87 -32.45 -7.70
C LEU A 19 18.03 -31.56 -6.46
N SER A 20 17.36 -31.90 -5.35
CA SER A 20 17.46 -31.14 -4.10
C SER A 20 18.89 -31.14 -3.55
N ASP A 21 19.59 -32.28 -3.62
CA ASP A 21 20.97 -32.42 -3.14
C ASP A 21 21.95 -31.66 -4.06
N SER A 22 21.79 -31.81 -5.38
CA SER A 22 22.65 -31.15 -6.37
C SER A 22 22.49 -29.64 -6.33
N ALA A 23 21.25 -29.15 -6.26
CA ALA A 23 20.98 -27.72 -6.14
C ALA A 23 21.50 -27.17 -4.81
N SER A 24 21.25 -27.85 -3.68
CA SER A 24 21.75 -27.39 -2.38
C SER A 24 23.28 -27.32 -2.32
N THR A 25 23.96 -28.33 -2.87
CA THR A 25 25.43 -28.39 -2.87
C THR A 25 26.08 -27.39 -3.81
N CYS A 26 25.49 -27.14 -4.99
CA CYS A 26 25.93 -26.06 -5.88
C CYS A 26 25.76 -24.68 -5.23
N PHE A 27 24.69 -24.48 -4.47
CA PHE A 27 24.50 -23.24 -3.70
C PHE A 27 25.48 -23.11 -2.54
N PHE A 28 25.92 -24.21 -1.93
CA PHE A 28 26.90 -24.20 -0.84
C PHE A 28 28.34 -23.91 -1.30
N ARG A 29 28.73 -24.38 -2.49
CA ARG A 29 30.13 -24.31 -2.97
C ARG A 29 30.58 -22.97 -3.53
N GLU A 30 29.67 -22.05 -3.83
CA GLU A 30 30.06 -20.77 -4.41
C GLU A 30 30.57 -19.78 -3.36
N GLN A 31 31.81 -19.31 -3.55
CA GLN A 31 32.55 -18.44 -2.63
C GLN A 31 32.09 -16.96 -2.65
N HIS A 32 31.09 -16.61 -3.45
CA HIS A 32 30.56 -15.25 -3.51
C HIS A 32 29.31 -15.15 -2.65
N ALA A 33 29.17 -14.06 -1.90
CA ALA A 33 27.96 -13.73 -1.17
C ALA A 33 26.80 -13.53 -2.16
N ARG A 34 26.12 -14.62 -2.51
CA ARG A 34 24.94 -14.61 -3.37
C ARG A 34 23.83 -13.83 -2.67
N LYS A 35 23.00 -13.14 -3.45
CA LYS A 35 21.99 -12.24 -2.90
C LYS A 35 20.85 -13.08 -2.33
N LEU A 36 20.34 -12.71 -1.17
CA LEU A 36 19.27 -13.45 -0.51
C LEU A 36 17.96 -13.64 -1.33
N PRO A 37 17.55 -12.73 -2.24
CA PRO A 37 16.44 -12.99 -3.17
C PRO A 37 16.70 -14.16 -4.12
N GLU A 38 17.96 -14.43 -4.47
CA GLU A 38 18.35 -15.58 -5.31
C GLU A 38 18.26 -16.89 -4.50
N ILE A 39 18.47 -16.82 -3.18
CA ILE A 39 18.41 -17.96 -2.25
C ILE A 39 16.96 -18.30 -1.90
N HIS A 40 16.16 -17.32 -1.45
CA HIS A 40 14.73 -17.57 -1.21
C HIS A 40 13.99 -17.87 -2.52
N GLY A 41 14.44 -17.26 -3.63
CA GLY A 41 13.97 -17.60 -4.96
C GLY A 41 14.20 -19.06 -5.32
N LEU A 42 15.34 -19.64 -4.94
CA LEU A 42 15.60 -21.07 -5.16
C LEU A 42 14.61 -21.95 -4.39
N ASP A 43 14.44 -21.70 -3.08
CA ASP A 43 13.49 -22.46 -2.25
C ASP A 43 12.08 -22.43 -2.86
N VAL A 44 11.62 -21.25 -3.27
CA VAL A 44 10.30 -21.04 -3.88
C VAL A 44 10.19 -21.74 -5.24
N LEU A 45 11.20 -21.59 -6.12
CA LEU A 45 11.19 -22.24 -7.44
C LEU A 45 11.25 -23.76 -7.33
N PHE A 46 12.03 -24.27 -6.37
CA PHE A 46 12.10 -25.70 -6.10
C PHE A 46 10.79 -26.21 -5.49
N GLU A 47 10.17 -25.50 -4.55
CA GLU A 47 8.85 -25.82 -4.00
C GLU A 47 7.78 -25.84 -5.11
N GLU A 48 7.76 -24.87 -6.02
CA GLU A 48 6.81 -24.84 -7.15
C GLU A 48 7.01 -26.02 -8.09
N LEU A 49 8.26 -26.33 -8.46
CA LEU A 49 8.62 -27.47 -9.30
C LEU A 49 8.22 -28.80 -8.63
N ALA A 50 8.67 -29.01 -7.40
CA ALA A 50 8.39 -30.22 -6.64
C ALA A 50 6.88 -30.39 -6.43
N SER A 51 6.15 -29.31 -6.11
CA SER A 51 4.70 -29.36 -5.94
C SER A 51 3.99 -29.73 -7.24
N ALA A 52 4.44 -29.19 -8.39
CA ALA A 52 3.86 -29.55 -9.69
C ALA A 52 4.07 -31.04 -10.03
N ILE A 53 5.29 -31.55 -9.81
CA ILE A 53 5.65 -32.95 -10.07
C ILE A 53 4.88 -33.88 -9.12
N ILE A 54 4.89 -33.60 -7.81
CA ILE A 54 4.18 -34.41 -6.81
C ILE A 54 2.67 -34.37 -7.09
N LYS A 55 2.09 -33.21 -7.44
CA LYS A 55 0.67 -33.14 -7.82
C LYS A 55 0.36 -34.03 -9.02
N GLN A 56 1.18 -33.98 -10.06
CA GLN A 56 0.99 -34.80 -11.25
C GLN A 56 1.03 -36.29 -10.90
N MET A 57 2.08 -36.72 -10.18
CA MET A 57 2.29 -38.14 -9.83
C MET A 57 1.25 -38.68 -8.85
N VAL A 58 0.79 -37.87 -7.90
CA VAL A 58 -0.19 -38.30 -6.89
C VAL A 58 -1.64 -38.19 -7.40
N SER A 59 -1.93 -37.29 -8.35
CA SER A 59 -3.28 -37.16 -8.92
C SER A 59 -3.69 -38.31 -9.85
N GLN A 60 -2.73 -39.04 -10.41
CA GLN A 60 -2.94 -40.18 -11.28
C GLN A 60 -2.50 -41.46 -10.56
N PHE A 61 -3.41 -42.04 -9.78
CA PHE A 61 -3.16 -43.12 -8.82
C PHE A 61 -2.96 -44.52 -9.45
N GLU A 62 -2.37 -44.58 -10.64
CA GLU A 62 -2.00 -45.83 -11.30
C GLU A 62 -0.71 -46.45 -10.67
N GLU A 63 -0.16 -47.50 -11.28
CA GLU A 63 1.05 -48.21 -10.79
C GLU A 63 2.23 -47.26 -10.54
N TRP A 64 2.39 -46.23 -11.37
CA TRP A 64 3.48 -45.26 -11.27
C TRP A 64 3.37 -44.33 -10.05
N GLY A 65 2.17 -43.88 -9.70
CA GLY A 65 1.95 -43.06 -8.50
C GLY A 65 2.24 -43.84 -7.22
N ARG A 66 1.89 -45.13 -7.18
CA ARG A 66 2.23 -46.04 -6.06
C ARG A 66 3.73 -46.28 -5.94
N SER A 67 4.40 -46.53 -7.07
CA SER A 67 5.87 -46.67 -7.10
C SER A 67 6.57 -45.39 -6.61
N PHE A 68 6.11 -44.23 -7.06
CA PHE A 68 6.63 -42.92 -6.66
C PHE A 68 6.49 -42.68 -5.15
N LEU A 69 5.32 -42.98 -4.56
CA LEU A 69 5.09 -42.84 -3.11
C LEU A 69 5.91 -43.85 -2.29
N LYS A 70 6.14 -45.06 -2.80
CA LYS A 70 7.02 -46.05 -2.14
C LYS A 70 8.47 -45.56 -2.07
N THR A 71 8.97 -44.93 -3.13
CA THR A 71 10.29 -44.28 -3.11
C THR A 71 10.31 -43.10 -2.14
N ALA A 72 9.24 -42.31 -2.07
CA ALA A 72 9.12 -41.23 -1.10
C ALA A 72 9.11 -41.74 0.35
N GLU A 73 8.44 -42.86 0.63
CA GLU A 73 8.44 -43.49 1.95
C GLU A 73 9.83 -44.01 2.33
N LYS A 74 10.55 -44.62 1.38
CA LYS A 74 11.95 -45.01 1.57
C LYS A 74 12.83 -43.80 1.94
N PHE A 75 12.67 -42.69 1.21
CA PHE A 75 13.37 -41.44 1.53
C PHE A 75 13.05 -40.95 2.96
N VAL A 76 11.77 -40.95 3.37
CA VAL A 76 11.36 -40.54 4.73
C VAL A 76 11.97 -41.47 5.80
N ALA A 77 12.12 -42.76 5.52
CA ALA A 77 12.74 -43.71 6.45
C ALA A 77 14.26 -43.52 6.58
N GLU A 78 14.95 -43.18 5.49
CA GLU A 78 16.42 -43.13 5.41
C GLU A 78 17.01 -41.72 5.59
N CYS A 79 16.20 -40.66 5.47
CA CYS A 79 16.71 -39.30 5.50
C CYS A 79 17.22 -38.92 6.91
N PRO A 80 18.51 -38.58 7.07
CA PRO A 80 19.04 -38.18 8.36
C PRO A 80 18.50 -36.81 8.76
N SER A 81 18.28 -36.65 10.06
CA SER A 81 17.80 -35.39 10.66
C SER A 81 18.93 -34.54 11.25
N ASP A 82 20.18 -34.96 11.08
CA ASP A 82 21.34 -34.30 11.69
C ASP A 82 21.75 -33.05 10.92
N ILE A 83 22.24 -32.08 11.68
CA ILE A 83 22.47 -30.71 11.20
C ILE A 83 23.57 -30.68 10.15
N GLU A 84 24.71 -31.33 10.41
CA GLU A 84 25.86 -31.40 9.49
C GLU A 84 25.44 -31.85 8.08
N HIS A 85 24.45 -32.75 8.00
CA HIS A 85 23.90 -33.20 6.72
C HIS A 85 22.99 -32.16 6.07
N LEU A 86 22.23 -31.42 6.87
CA LEU A 86 21.29 -30.39 6.40
C LEU A 86 21.97 -29.11 5.95
N GLU A 87 23.13 -28.79 6.51
CA GLU A 87 23.97 -27.65 6.13
C GLU A 87 24.29 -27.62 4.64
N THR A 88 24.51 -28.79 4.03
CA THR A 88 24.80 -28.90 2.60
C THR A 88 23.59 -29.30 1.75
N ARG A 89 22.43 -29.56 2.39
CA ARG A 89 21.23 -30.16 1.75
C ARG A 89 19.90 -29.56 2.23
N HIS A 90 19.85 -28.25 2.42
CA HIS A 90 18.67 -27.55 2.95
C HIS A 90 17.37 -27.79 2.17
N LEU A 91 17.44 -27.97 0.85
CA LEU A 91 16.25 -28.24 0.03
C LEU A 91 15.56 -29.57 0.37
N ARG A 92 16.18 -30.47 1.15
CA ARG A 92 15.49 -31.65 1.70
C ARG A 92 14.37 -31.26 2.66
N ILE A 93 14.54 -30.18 3.43
CA ILE A 93 13.50 -29.63 4.30
C ILE A 93 12.34 -29.12 3.45
N VAL A 94 12.64 -28.36 2.39
CA VAL A 94 11.66 -27.83 1.43
C VAL A 94 10.93 -28.95 0.70
N LEU A 95 11.64 -29.99 0.26
CA LEU A 95 11.07 -31.16 -0.41
C LEU A 95 10.08 -31.88 0.51
N LEU A 96 10.47 -32.13 1.78
CA LEU A 96 9.62 -32.81 2.76
C LEU A 96 8.39 -31.97 3.12
N LYS A 97 8.55 -30.65 3.31
CA LYS A 97 7.44 -29.69 3.45
C LYS A 97 6.47 -29.78 2.27
N THR A 98 6.99 -29.71 1.05
CA THR A 98 6.21 -29.72 -0.20
C THR A 98 5.45 -31.03 -0.39
N LEU A 99 6.09 -32.16 -0.07
CA LEU A 99 5.47 -33.49 -0.08
C LEU A 99 4.28 -33.54 0.87
N ILE A 100 4.46 -33.14 2.14
CA ILE A 100 3.40 -33.15 3.15
C ILE A 100 2.22 -32.26 2.73
N ILE A 101 2.48 -31.01 2.32
CA ILE A 101 1.42 -30.08 1.86
C ILE A 101 0.64 -30.68 0.69
N THR A 102 1.36 -31.18 -0.31
CA THR A 102 0.75 -31.64 -1.56
C THR A 102 -0.06 -32.91 -1.36
N VAL A 103 0.47 -33.87 -0.60
CA VAL A 103 -0.23 -35.12 -0.26
C VAL A 103 -1.47 -34.84 0.58
N LYS A 104 -1.38 -33.97 1.60
CA LYS A 104 -2.53 -33.52 2.40
C LYS A 104 -3.64 -32.92 1.55
N LYS A 105 -3.27 -32.06 0.59
CA LYS A 105 -4.22 -31.34 -0.26
C LYS A 105 -4.96 -32.26 -1.23
N ILE A 106 -4.28 -33.29 -1.75
CA ILE A 106 -4.88 -34.22 -2.71
C ILE A 106 -5.79 -35.23 -2.02
N GLY A 107 -5.46 -35.63 -0.78
CA GLY A 107 -6.24 -36.59 -0.02
C GLY A 107 -6.12 -37.99 -0.63
N LEU A 108 -5.18 -38.80 -0.11
CA LEU A 108 -5.01 -40.18 -0.54
C LEU A 108 -6.26 -40.99 -0.16
N LYS A 109 -6.88 -41.66 -1.14
CA LYS A 109 -8.11 -42.45 -0.93
C LYS A 109 -7.84 -43.87 -0.40
N ASP A 110 -6.61 -44.38 -0.55
CA ASP A 110 -6.18 -45.71 -0.10
C ASP A 110 -5.18 -45.59 1.08
N PRO A 111 -5.39 -46.28 2.22
CA PRO A 111 -4.30 -46.63 3.13
C PRO A 111 -3.60 -47.91 2.61
N PRO A 112 -2.26 -48.10 2.59
CA PRO A 112 -1.16 -47.39 3.27
C PRO A 112 0.00 -47.04 2.29
N ALA A 113 -0.25 -46.25 1.23
CA ALA A 113 0.80 -45.99 0.23
C ALA A 113 1.91 -45.02 0.73
N PHE A 114 1.62 -44.21 1.75
CA PHE A 114 2.56 -43.26 2.32
C PHE A 114 2.14 -42.88 3.75
N ASP A 115 3.04 -43.07 4.70
CA ASP A 115 2.83 -42.71 6.11
C ASP A 115 3.11 -41.21 6.33
N LEU A 116 2.03 -40.42 6.25
CA LEU A 116 2.09 -38.97 6.43
C LEU A 116 2.58 -38.58 7.85
N ASP A 117 2.22 -39.36 8.87
CA ASP A 117 2.59 -39.08 10.26
C ASP A 117 4.09 -39.27 10.49
N LYS A 118 4.71 -40.29 9.87
CA LYS A 118 6.17 -40.44 9.87
C LYS A 118 6.88 -39.27 9.20
N ALA A 119 6.38 -38.82 8.05
CA ALA A 119 6.93 -37.68 7.34
C ALA A 119 6.85 -36.39 8.17
N GLU A 120 5.72 -36.14 8.83
CA GLU A 120 5.55 -35.00 9.74
C GLU A 120 6.50 -35.07 10.95
N LYS A 121 6.66 -36.25 11.56
CA LYS A 121 7.59 -36.45 12.69
C LYS A 121 9.05 -36.20 12.28
N LEU A 122 9.45 -36.65 11.09
CA LEU A 122 10.78 -36.39 10.55
C LEU A 122 10.98 -34.88 10.34
N LEU A 123 10.03 -34.21 9.68
CA LEU A 123 10.12 -32.77 9.43
C LEU A 123 10.22 -31.98 10.73
N LEU A 124 9.40 -32.34 11.73
CA LEU A 124 9.46 -31.73 13.06
C LEU A 124 10.82 -31.94 13.73
N SER A 125 11.41 -33.14 13.62
CA SER A 125 12.74 -33.43 14.16
C SER A 125 13.81 -32.52 13.55
N MET A 126 13.80 -32.38 12.22
CA MET A 126 14.73 -31.51 11.47
C MET A 126 14.57 -30.05 11.90
N VAL A 127 13.33 -29.53 11.87
CA VAL A 127 13.00 -28.16 12.29
C VAL A 127 13.47 -27.90 13.72
N LYS A 128 13.18 -28.82 14.65
CA LYS A 128 13.55 -28.67 16.06
C LYS A 128 15.07 -28.64 16.27
N LYS A 129 15.82 -29.54 15.63
CA LYS A 129 17.29 -29.59 15.72
C LYS A 129 17.91 -28.30 15.19
N THR A 130 17.50 -27.85 14.00
CA THR A 130 18.00 -26.62 13.38
C THR A 130 17.71 -25.37 14.24
N ILE A 131 16.50 -25.23 14.78
CA ILE A 131 16.17 -24.07 15.62
C ILE A 131 16.94 -24.13 16.96
N LEU A 132 17.13 -25.31 17.56
CA LEU A 132 17.91 -25.43 18.80
C LEU A 132 19.37 -25.02 18.61
N GLU A 133 19.97 -25.37 17.49
CA GLU A 133 21.34 -24.96 17.18
C GLU A 133 21.45 -23.46 16.91
N TYR A 134 20.47 -22.88 16.22
CA TYR A 134 20.37 -21.43 16.04
C TYR A 134 20.32 -20.69 17.39
N GLN A 135 19.74 -21.31 18.44
CA GLN A 135 19.75 -20.74 19.79
C GLN A 135 21.09 -20.89 20.53
N SER A 136 21.94 -21.86 20.14
CA SER A 136 23.20 -22.15 20.84
C SER A 136 24.41 -21.41 20.27
N LYS A 137 24.43 -21.14 18.96
CA LYS A 137 25.55 -20.45 18.31
C LYS A 137 25.46 -18.92 18.52
N SER A 138 26.60 -18.29 18.80
CA SER A 138 26.73 -16.83 18.77
C SER A 138 26.60 -16.32 17.32
N GLN A 139 25.96 -15.17 17.12
CA GLN A 139 25.59 -14.65 15.79
C GLN A 139 26.74 -14.45 14.80
N ALA A 140 27.98 -14.29 15.28
CA ALA A 140 29.15 -14.21 14.41
C ALA A 140 29.49 -15.54 13.70
N ALA A 141 28.79 -16.63 14.04
CA ALA A 141 29.03 -17.99 13.56
C ALA A 141 27.74 -18.67 13.05
N VAL A 142 26.72 -17.93 12.59
CA VAL A 142 25.60 -18.54 11.86
C VAL A 142 26.09 -18.91 10.46
N SER A 143 26.75 -20.06 10.38
CA SER A 143 27.41 -20.54 9.17
C SER A 143 26.40 -20.90 8.05
N PHE A 144 25.09 -20.99 8.35
CA PHE A 144 24.08 -21.54 7.42
C PHE A 144 22.69 -20.87 7.54
N PRO A 145 22.53 -19.58 7.17
CA PRO A 145 21.25 -18.86 7.30
C PRO A 145 20.10 -19.50 6.50
N TYR A 146 20.39 -20.14 5.37
CA TYR A 146 19.39 -20.75 4.49
C TYR A 146 18.74 -22.02 5.07
N VAL A 147 19.47 -22.84 5.83
CA VAL A 147 18.89 -24.02 6.52
C VAL A 147 17.87 -23.57 7.56
N ILE A 148 18.19 -22.48 8.28
CA ILE A 148 17.32 -21.91 9.29
C ILE A 148 16.08 -21.30 8.65
N LEU A 149 16.22 -20.62 7.52
CA LEU A 149 15.08 -20.10 6.74
C LEU A 149 14.15 -21.23 6.28
N ALA A 150 14.70 -22.30 5.70
CA ALA A 150 13.93 -23.47 5.28
C ALA A 150 13.23 -24.15 6.46
N ALA A 151 13.90 -24.27 7.62
CA ALA A 151 13.31 -24.83 8.83
C ALA A 151 12.19 -23.96 9.41
N ILE A 152 12.36 -22.63 9.41
CA ILE A 152 11.33 -21.68 9.84
C ILE A 152 10.10 -21.78 8.92
N ASP A 153 10.30 -21.78 7.61
CA ASP A 153 9.21 -21.86 6.63
C ASP A 153 8.48 -23.22 6.69
N ALA A 154 9.22 -24.32 6.85
CA ALA A 154 8.63 -25.65 7.03
C ALA A 154 7.84 -25.82 8.34
N SER A 155 8.10 -25.00 9.35
CA SER A 155 7.40 -25.09 10.64
C SER A 155 5.89 -24.83 10.55
N GLU A 156 5.42 -24.15 9.49
CA GLU A 156 4.00 -23.85 9.27
C GLU A 156 3.16 -25.10 8.96
N VAL A 157 3.80 -26.15 8.44
CA VAL A 157 3.13 -27.36 7.95
C VAL A 157 2.93 -28.40 9.04
N VAL A 158 3.72 -28.31 10.11
CA VAL A 158 3.71 -29.29 11.19
C VAL A 158 2.52 -29.03 12.12
N ARG A 159 1.62 -30.02 12.26
CA ARG A 159 0.46 -29.94 13.14
C ARG A 159 0.91 -29.75 14.59
N ASP A 160 0.26 -28.81 15.30
CA ASP A 160 0.58 -28.47 16.69
C ASP A 160 2.06 -28.17 16.95
N ALA A 161 2.76 -27.60 15.95
CA ALA A 161 4.13 -27.14 16.06
C ALA A 161 4.36 -26.41 17.39
N ALA A 162 3.50 -25.46 17.76
CA ALA A 162 3.59 -24.73 19.03
C ALA A 162 3.63 -25.64 20.29
N SER A 163 2.83 -26.71 20.33
CA SER A 163 2.77 -27.62 21.49
C SER A 163 3.97 -28.58 21.53
N GLN A 164 4.48 -29.03 20.37
CA GLN A 164 5.56 -30.02 20.28
C GLN A 164 6.96 -29.36 20.24
N ILE A 165 7.03 -28.10 19.81
CA ILE A 165 8.19 -27.21 19.82
C ILE A 165 8.29 -26.48 21.18
N SER A 166 7.31 -26.61 22.09
CA SER A 166 7.22 -25.95 23.41
C SER A 166 8.46 -26.00 24.32
N LYS A 167 9.38 -26.97 24.12
CA LYS A 167 10.70 -27.01 24.80
C LYS A 167 11.68 -25.94 24.30
N LEU A 168 11.41 -25.29 23.16
CA LEU A 168 12.21 -24.20 22.62
C LEU A 168 11.95 -22.93 23.42
N LYS A 169 13.03 -22.38 23.97
CA LYS A 169 12.97 -21.16 24.77
C LYS A 169 12.75 -19.96 23.85
N ALA A 170 11.49 -19.59 23.57
CA ALA A 170 11.16 -18.39 22.79
C ALA A 170 11.90 -17.13 23.30
N LYS A 171 12.16 -17.06 24.63
CA LYS A 171 13.00 -16.05 25.29
C LYS A 171 14.42 -15.90 24.71
N LYS A 172 15.00 -16.93 24.10
CA LYS A 172 16.32 -16.89 23.46
C LYS A 172 16.28 -16.41 22.00
N LEU A 173 15.17 -16.65 21.29
CA LEU A 173 15.00 -16.26 19.89
C LEU A 173 14.60 -14.79 19.73
N GLU A 174 13.85 -14.25 20.69
CA GLU A 174 13.43 -12.84 20.67
C GLU A 174 14.60 -11.83 20.58
N PRO A 175 15.69 -11.93 21.38
CA PRO A 175 16.83 -11.03 21.23
C PRO A 175 17.56 -11.21 19.89
N LEU A 176 17.64 -12.43 19.37
CA LEU A 176 18.24 -12.71 18.05
C LEU A 176 17.44 -12.06 16.93
N ALA A 177 16.11 -12.19 16.96
CA ALA A 177 15.21 -11.55 16.02
C ALA A 177 15.30 -10.02 16.10
N THR A 178 15.31 -9.46 17.32
CA THR A 178 15.39 -8.01 17.55
C THR A 178 16.71 -7.45 17.01
N LYS A 179 17.84 -8.10 17.30
CA LYS A 179 19.13 -7.67 16.77
C LYS A 179 19.20 -7.80 15.25
N GLY A 180 18.69 -8.89 14.68
CA GLY A 180 18.62 -9.07 13.23
C GLY A 180 17.80 -7.97 12.55
N ILE A 181 16.66 -7.59 13.14
CA ILE A 181 15.85 -6.46 12.66
C ILE A 181 16.64 -5.14 12.72
N THR A 182 17.34 -4.87 13.82
CA THR A 182 18.18 -3.65 13.94
C THR A 182 19.32 -3.63 12.92
N GLN A 183 19.83 -4.79 12.53
CA GLN A 183 20.85 -4.96 11.49
C GLN A 183 20.27 -5.02 10.07
N GLY A 184 18.94 -5.08 9.93
CA GLY A 184 18.27 -5.13 8.63
C GLY A 184 18.38 -6.49 7.94
N THR A 185 18.57 -7.56 8.70
CA THR A 185 18.72 -8.91 8.16
C THR A 185 17.36 -9.57 7.93
N PHE A 186 17.22 -10.29 6.81
CA PHE A 186 16.00 -11.02 6.49
C PHE A 186 15.72 -12.14 7.48
N LEU A 187 16.76 -12.86 7.92
CA LEU A 187 16.62 -13.92 8.91
C LEU A 187 16.05 -13.38 10.23
N GLY A 188 16.43 -12.16 10.63
CA GLY A 188 15.87 -11.49 11.80
C GLY A 188 14.35 -11.31 11.70
N TRP A 189 13.88 -10.81 10.56
CA TRP A 189 12.45 -10.64 10.29
C TRP A 189 11.70 -11.96 10.15
N LYS A 190 12.24 -12.97 9.46
CA LYS A 190 11.63 -14.30 9.35
C LYS A 190 11.54 -15.02 10.70
N THR A 191 12.57 -14.90 11.53
CA THR A 191 12.55 -15.37 12.92
C THR A 191 11.46 -14.65 13.72
N ARG A 192 11.28 -13.34 13.50
CA ARG A 192 10.21 -12.58 14.15
C ARG A 192 8.82 -13.04 13.73
N ILE A 193 8.61 -13.27 12.43
CA ILE A 193 7.37 -13.81 11.87
C ILE A 193 7.05 -15.17 12.49
N PHE A 194 8.04 -16.06 12.55
CA PHE A 194 7.94 -17.37 13.20
C PHE A 194 7.49 -17.26 14.66
N LEU A 195 8.13 -16.39 15.45
CA LEU A 195 7.75 -16.17 16.84
C LEU A 195 6.29 -15.67 16.98
N ILE A 196 5.84 -14.80 16.09
CA ILE A 196 4.46 -14.27 16.11
C ILE A 196 3.45 -15.36 15.74
N ARG A 197 3.76 -16.21 14.74
CA ARG A 197 2.87 -17.29 14.30
C ARG A 197 2.79 -18.43 15.33
N THR A 198 3.92 -18.81 15.91
CA THR A 198 4.04 -20.03 16.73
C THR A 198 3.97 -19.76 18.24
N PHE A 199 4.46 -18.60 18.71
CA PHE A 199 4.60 -18.30 20.14
C PHE A 199 4.10 -16.90 20.51
N ARG A 200 2.93 -16.51 20.00
CA ARG A 200 2.37 -15.15 20.14
C ARG A 200 2.40 -14.61 21.58
N ASP A 201 2.00 -15.42 22.55
CA ASP A 201 1.93 -15.03 23.96
C ASP A 201 3.30 -14.78 24.60
N SER A 202 4.37 -15.30 23.99
CA SER A 202 5.74 -15.13 24.47
C SER A 202 6.44 -13.90 23.90
N VAL A 203 5.83 -13.26 22.90
CA VAL A 203 6.37 -12.07 22.23
C VAL A 203 6.06 -10.83 23.08
N LYS A 204 7.08 -10.13 23.57
CA LYS A 204 6.90 -9.00 24.51
C LYS A 204 6.16 -7.80 23.90
N SER A 205 6.39 -7.53 22.62
CA SER A 205 5.79 -6.42 21.90
C SER A 205 5.57 -6.80 20.45
N LEU A 206 4.54 -6.28 19.80
CA LEU A 206 4.36 -6.48 18.35
C LEU A 206 5.24 -5.50 17.56
N PRO A 207 5.70 -5.86 16.35
CA PRO A 207 6.47 -4.94 15.51
C PRO A 207 5.65 -3.69 15.19
N SER A 208 6.01 -2.54 15.75
CA SER A 208 5.36 -1.25 15.47
C SER A 208 6.23 -0.30 14.66
N GLN A 209 7.54 -0.56 14.59
CA GLN A 209 8.53 0.24 13.88
C GLN A 209 9.13 -0.56 12.72
N PHE A 210 9.03 -0.01 11.52
CA PHE A 210 9.61 -0.55 10.30
C PHE A 210 10.62 0.46 9.76
N GLN A 211 11.89 0.15 9.93
CA GLN A 211 13.01 1.00 9.52
C GLN A 211 14.06 0.15 8.82
N GLN A 212 14.87 0.80 7.98
CA GLN A 212 16.03 0.13 7.40
C GLN A 212 17.04 -0.12 8.50
N GLY A 213 17.58 -1.33 8.56
CA GLY A 213 18.59 -1.67 9.55
C GLY A 213 19.88 -0.89 9.37
N LEU A 214 20.62 -0.74 10.46
CA LEU A 214 21.96 -0.19 10.47
C LEU A 214 22.92 -1.30 10.02
N ALA A 215 23.69 -1.06 8.96
CA ALA A 215 24.71 -2.00 8.52
C ALA A 215 25.72 -2.20 9.67
N PRO A 216 26.08 -3.46 10.02
CA PRO A 216 27.04 -3.69 11.08
C PRO A 216 28.44 -3.19 10.69
N GLU A 217 29.20 -2.70 11.68
CA GLU A 217 30.55 -2.13 11.50
C GLU A 217 31.61 -3.19 11.14
N GLU A 218 31.38 -4.46 11.47
CA GLU A 218 32.27 -5.59 11.15
C GLU A 218 31.52 -6.67 10.36
N GLY A 219 32.01 -6.98 9.15
CA GLY A 219 31.54 -8.07 8.30
C GLY A 219 30.06 -7.96 7.90
N VAL A 220 29.78 -7.47 6.68
CA VAL A 220 28.40 -7.40 6.16
C VAL A 220 27.79 -8.82 6.14
N PRO A 221 26.72 -9.09 6.90
CA PRO A 221 26.03 -10.37 6.84
C PRO A 221 25.58 -10.64 5.41
N PRO A 222 25.60 -11.90 4.94
CA PRO A 222 25.19 -12.23 3.58
C PRO A 222 23.70 -11.95 3.30
N ASP A 223 22.89 -11.63 4.34
CA ASP A 223 21.43 -11.54 4.30
C ASP A 223 20.85 -10.14 4.60
N VAL A 224 21.66 -9.07 4.46
CA VAL A 224 21.19 -7.68 4.62
C VAL A 224 20.19 -7.30 3.52
N LEU A 225 19.01 -6.84 3.93
CA LEU A 225 17.91 -6.47 3.04
C LEU A 225 18.12 -5.14 2.32
N ARG A 226 17.77 -5.10 1.03
CA ARG A 226 17.65 -3.85 0.28
C ARG A 226 16.25 -3.28 0.42
N PHE A 227 16.12 -1.97 0.24
CA PHE A 227 14.83 -1.27 0.35
C PHE A 227 13.68 -1.90 -0.45
N ALA A 228 13.95 -2.45 -1.64
CA ALA A 228 12.95 -3.09 -2.50
C ALA A 228 12.37 -4.38 -1.88
N ASP A 229 13.16 -5.13 -1.13
CA ASP A 229 12.79 -6.43 -0.58
C ASP A 229 11.90 -6.29 0.68
N TYR A 230 11.93 -5.13 1.34
CA TYR A 230 11.14 -4.87 2.54
C TYR A 230 9.64 -4.93 2.29
N GLU A 231 9.13 -4.66 1.08
CA GLU A 231 7.68 -4.58 0.88
C GLU A 231 6.99 -5.94 1.05
N ALA A 232 7.55 -6.99 0.45
CA ALA A 232 7.02 -8.36 0.60
C ALA A 232 7.11 -8.82 2.07
N LEU A 233 8.22 -8.48 2.72
CA LEU A 233 8.49 -8.84 4.12
C LEU A 233 7.58 -8.12 5.12
N ILE A 234 7.37 -6.81 4.94
CA ILE A 234 6.43 -6.01 5.74
C ILE A 234 5.03 -6.59 5.58
N ARG A 235 4.64 -6.92 4.33
CA ARG A 235 3.34 -7.53 4.05
C ARG A 235 3.16 -8.85 4.78
N GLU A 236 4.14 -9.75 4.69
CA GLU A 236 4.10 -11.03 5.38
C GLU A 236 4.04 -10.86 6.91
N THR A 237 4.86 -9.96 7.46
CA THR A 237 4.88 -9.63 8.89
C THR A 237 3.52 -9.12 9.36
N LEU A 238 2.93 -8.18 8.63
CA LEU A 238 1.63 -7.62 8.97
C LEU A 238 0.53 -8.67 8.87
N TYR A 239 0.56 -9.58 7.89
CA TYR A 239 -0.42 -10.68 7.83
C TYR A 239 -0.26 -11.65 9.00
N ALA A 240 0.97 -11.97 9.41
CA ALA A 240 1.21 -12.79 10.59
C ALA A 240 0.67 -12.13 11.87
N VAL A 241 0.88 -10.81 12.02
CA VAL A 241 0.41 -10.05 13.18
C VAL A 241 -1.12 -9.90 13.20
N THR A 242 -1.71 -9.52 12.06
CA THR A 242 -3.11 -9.09 11.95
C THR A 242 -4.10 -10.19 11.60
N GLY A 243 -3.62 -11.34 11.11
CA GLY A 243 -4.43 -12.53 10.81
C GLY A 243 -5.34 -12.92 11.97
N PRO A 244 -4.80 -13.19 13.18
CA PRO A 244 -5.57 -13.59 14.35
C PRO A 244 -6.16 -12.42 15.17
N MET A 245 -6.15 -11.18 14.66
CA MET A 245 -6.71 -10.01 15.37
C MET A 245 -8.18 -9.79 15.04
N ASP A 246 -8.98 -9.51 16.07
CA ASP A 246 -10.31 -8.93 15.94
C ASP A 246 -10.23 -7.46 15.49
N GLY A 247 -11.38 -6.87 15.16
CA GLY A 247 -11.44 -5.50 14.64
C GLY A 247 -10.85 -4.45 15.58
N ASN A 248 -11.09 -4.56 16.89
CA ASN A 248 -10.64 -3.55 17.86
C ASN A 248 -9.13 -3.65 18.12
N THR A 249 -8.60 -4.86 18.29
CA THR A 249 -7.15 -5.06 18.43
C THR A 249 -6.39 -4.65 17.17
N LEU A 250 -6.95 -4.89 15.99
CA LEU A 250 -6.38 -4.43 14.73
C LEU A 250 -6.31 -2.90 14.67
N LEU A 251 -7.37 -2.20 15.09
CA LEU A 251 -7.38 -0.74 15.17
C LEU A 251 -6.37 -0.22 16.20
N ALA A 252 -6.26 -0.84 17.37
CA ALA A 252 -5.26 -0.48 18.37
C ALA A 252 -3.83 -0.63 17.83
N TYR A 253 -3.56 -1.74 17.14
CA TYR A 253 -2.27 -1.97 16.49
C TYR A 253 -2.01 -0.95 15.37
N PHE A 254 -3.02 -0.61 14.57
CA PHE A 254 -2.89 0.43 13.54
C PHE A 254 -2.56 1.80 14.12
N HIS A 255 -3.19 2.19 15.22
CA HIS A 255 -2.82 3.41 15.96
C HIS A 255 -1.37 3.36 16.44
N SER A 256 -0.90 2.21 16.95
CA SER A 256 0.51 2.06 17.35
C SER A 256 1.49 2.22 16.19
N LEU A 257 1.12 1.83 14.97
CA LEU A 257 1.93 2.07 13.77
C LEU A 257 1.99 3.56 13.41
N ILE A 258 0.89 4.28 13.57
CA ILE A 258 0.86 5.72 13.32
C ILE A 258 1.64 6.47 14.40
N ASP A 259 1.52 6.06 15.67
CA ASP A 259 2.24 6.69 16.79
C ASP A 259 3.75 6.45 16.71
N ALA A 260 4.17 5.40 16.01
CA ALA A 260 5.57 5.13 15.69
C ALA A 260 6.10 5.94 14.48
N LEU A 261 5.28 6.78 13.83
CA LEU A 261 5.76 7.71 12.81
C LEU A 261 6.65 8.78 13.45
N ASP A 262 7.91 8.77 13.05
CA ASP A 262 8.91 9.73 13.49
C ASP A 262 9.47 10.43 12.25
N MET A 263 9.33 11.76 12.20
CA MET A 263 9.81 12.61 11.09
C MET A 263 11.34 12.56 10.92
N THR A 264 12.08 12.06 11.90
CA THR A 264 13.55 12.05 11.91
C THR A 264 14.16 10.73 11.42
N LYS A 265 13.37 9.66 11.29
CA LYS A 265 13.85 8.30 10.92
C LYS A 265 13.15 7.80 9.66
N SER A 266 13.56 6.63 9.16
CA SER A 266 13.10 5.97 7.92
C SER A 266 11.56 5.91 7.79
N THR A 267 10.98 7.03 7.36
CA THR A 267 9.54 7.28 7.34
C THR A 267 8.86 6.45 6.25
N GLU A 268 9.60 6.09 5.22
CA GLU A 268 9.05 5.43 4.04
C GLU A 268 8.58 4.00 4.28
N LEU A 269 9.37 3.21 5.00
CA LEU A 269 9.00 1.82 5.33
C LEU A 269 7.85 1.81 6.33
N GLN A 270 7.84 2.73 7.28
CA GLN A 270 6.72 2.92 8.20
C GLN A 270 5.43 3.28 7.46
N LEU A 271 5.46 4.23 6.52
CA LEU A 271 4.30 4.58 5.69
C LEU A 271 3.83 3.41 4.81
N LYS A 272 4.75 2.58 4.29
CA LYS A 272 4.39 1.35 3.58
C LYS A 272 3.65 0.37 4.51
N ALA A 273 4.14 0.17 5.74
CA ALA A 273 3.49 -0.68 6.72
C ALA A 273 2.09 -0.18 7.09
N ILE A 274 1.94 1.14 7.33
CA ILE A 274 0.65 1.77 7.60
C ILE A 274 -0.30 1.59 6.41
N LYS A 275 0.17 1.77 5.16
CA LYS A 275 -0.65 1.58 3.96
C LYS A 275 -1.16 0.13 3.85
N ILE A 276 -0.28 -0.86 4.06
CA ILE A 276 -0.66 -2.27 4.01
C ILE A 276 -1.68 -2.57 5.11
N CYS A 277 -1.45 -2.12 6.35
CA CYS A 277 -2.38 -2.30 7.44
C CYS A 277 -3.74 -1.63 7.16
N ALA A 278 -3.74 -0.41 6.62
CA ALA A 278 -4.94 0.31 6.18
C ALA A 278 -5.72 -0.46 5.11
N SER A 279 -5.04 -1.17 4.20
CA SER A 279 -5.69 -2.02 3.19
C SER A 279 -6.36 -3.25 3.83
N ILE A 280 -5.74 -3.86 4.84
CA ILE A 280 -6.31 -4.98 5.62
C ILE A 280 -7.55 -4.51 6.41
N ILE A 281 -7.48 -3.32 7.02
CA ILE A 281 -8.62 -2.71 7.71
C ILE A 281 -9.77 -2.37 6.75
N SER A 282 -9.45 -2.00 5.51
CA SER A 282 -10.45 -1.69 4.49
C SER A 282 -11.11 -2.95 3.92
N SER A 283 -10.42 -4.10 3.90
CA SER A 283 -11.00 -5.37 3.45
C SER A 283 -11.84 -6.07 4.52
N LYS A 284 -11.49 -5.91 5.80
CA LYS A 284 -12.31 -6.40 6.92
C LYS A 284 -13.51 -5.46 7.14
N GLN A 285 -14.69 -5.86 6.63
CA GLN A 285 -15.93 -5.14 6.93
C GLN A 285 -16.22 -5.22 8.43
N GLY A 286 -16.21 -4.07 9.10
CA GLY A 286 -16.52 -3.98 10.53
C GLY A 286 -17.08 -2.60 10.84
N THR A 287 -18.06 -2.56 11.74
CA THR A 287 -18.54 -1.31 12.34
C THR A 287 -17.52 -0.83 13.36
N ASP A 288 -16.98 0.39 13.16
CA ASP A 288 -16.18 1.05 14.18
C ASP A 288 -17.08 1.26 15.41
N ALA A 289 -16.85 0.50 16.49
CA ALA A 289 -17.43 0.78 17.79
C ALA A 289 -16.88 2.15 18.22
N GLY A 290 -17.69 3.20 18.11
CA GLY A 290 -17.26 4.61 18.10
C GLY A 290 -16.53 5.11 19.35
N GLY A 291 -15.27 4.71 19.54
CA GLY A 291 -14.37 5.11 20.62
C GLY A 291 -13.14 5.90 20.15
N ALA A 292 -12.19 6.11 21.07
CA ALA A 292 -10.95 6.86 20.83
C ALA A 292 -10.06 6.23 19.73
N LEU A 293 -10.04 4.89 19.64
CA LEU A 293 -9.31 4.09 18.66
C LEU A 293 -10.12 3.88 17.36
N SER A 294 -10.62 4.97 16.78
CA SER A 294 -11.38 4.93 15.52
C SER A 294 -10.50 5.20 14.29
N ILE A 295 -10.97 4.81 13.11
CA ILE A 295 -10.33 5.21 11.84
C ILE A 295 -10.34 6.73 11.68
N SER A 296 -11.38 7.40 12.16
CA SER A 296 -11.49 8.86 12.15
C SER A 296 -10.33 9.52 12.91
N THR A 297 -9.96 9.02 14.08
CA THR A 297 -8.83 9.55 14.86
C THR A 297 -7.49 9.32 14.14
N ALA A 298 -7.28 8.11 13.60
CA ALA A 298 -6.07 7.77 12.85
C ALA A 298 -5.93 8.62 11.59
N TYR A 299 -7.03 8.87 10.88
CA TYR A 299 -7.08 9.73 9.71
C TYR A 299 -6.62 11.15 10.03
N ASN A 300 -7.05 11.73 11.15
CA ASN A 300 -6.63 13.07 11.55
C ASN A 300 -5.13 13.13 11.89
N LYS A 301 -4.58 12.12 12.57
CA LYS A 301 -3.13 12.03 12.82
C LYS A 301 -2.35 12.05 11.49
N LEU A 302 -2.84 11.33 10.48
CA LEU A 302 -2.24 11.32 9.14
C LEU A 302 -2.39 12.65 8.39
N ILE A 303 -3.48 13.41 8.58
CA ILE A 303 -3.62 14.76 8.04
C ILE A 303 -2.56 15.70 8.64
N ILE A 304 -2.41 15.68 9.97
CA ILE A 304 -1.42 16.50 10.67
C ILE A 304 -0.02 16.14 10.19
N PHE A 305 0.25 14.84 10.03
CA PHE A 305 1.51 14.35 9.47
C PHE A 305 1.75 14.83 8.03
N ALA A 306 0.74 14.74 7.15
CA ALA A 306 0.84 15.21 5.77
C ALA A 306 1.09 16.73 5.68
N THR A 307 0.43 17.51 6.53
CA THR A 307 0.59 18.98 6.57
C THR A 307 2.02 19.38 6.94
N ASN A 308 2.67 18.59 7.78
CA ASN A 308 4.05 18.82 8.24
C ASN A 308 5.08 17.94 7.52
N ALA A 309 4.73 17.34 6.38
CA ALA A 309 5.63 16.42 5.68
C ALA A 309 6.91 17.15 5.22
N PRO A 310 8.11 16.55 5.44
CA PRO A 310 9.38 17.21 5.17
C PRO A 310 9.76 17.25 3.68
N ASN A 311 9.07 16.44 2.85
CA ASN A 311 9.21 16.44 1.40
C ASN A 311 7.94 15.90 0.73
N GLY A 312 7.84 16.16 -0.56
CA GLY A 312 6.78 15.76 -1.47
C GLY A 312 6.61 14.25 -1.57
N HIS A 313 7.70 13.47 -1.47
CA HIS A 313 7.60 12.02 -1.51
C HIS A 313 6.83 11.44 -0.31
N ILE A 314 7.16 11.89 0.91
CA ILE A 314 6.48 11.50 2.15
C ILE A 314 5.03 12.00 2.16
N PHE A 315 4.81 13.23 1.69
CA PHE A 315 3.46 13.78 1.51
C PHE A 315 2.61 12.90 0.60
N ILE A 316 3.11 12.57 -0.59
CA ILE A 316 2.42 11.75 -1.59
C ILE A 316 2.05 10.38 -1.01
N LYS A 317 2.98 9.71 -0.32
CA LYS A 317 2.71 8.42 0.34
C LYS A 317 1.62 8.55 1.41
N THR A 318 1.61 9.63 2.17
CA THR A 318 0.58 9.89 3.18
C THR A 318 -0.78 10.17 2.53
N CYS A 319 -0.82 10.99 1.48
CA CYS A 319 -2.03 11.26 0.71
C CYS A 319 -2.62 10.01 0.07
N ASP A 320 -1.79 9.06 -0.35
CA ASP A 320 -2.26 7.77 -0.88
C ASP A 320 -3.00 6.95 0.18
N ILE A 321 -2.51 6.96 1.44
CA ILE A 321 -3.20 6.33 2.58
C ILE A 321 -4.51 7.06 2.89
N LEU A 322 -4.50 8.39 2.93
CA LEU A 322 -5.73 9.19 3.13
C LEU A 322 -6.75 8.91 2.03
N ARG A 323 -6.31 8.80 0.77
CA ARG A 323 -7.15 8.49 -0.38
C ARG A 323 -7.73 7.07 -0.30
N LEU A 324 -6.96 6.10 0.20
CA LEU A 324 -7.46 4.74 0.45
C LEU A 324 -8.65 4.78 1.44
N PHE A 325 -8.53 5.51 2.55
CA PHE A 325 -9.63 5.63 3.51
C PHE A 325 -10.85 6.38 2.96
N LEU A 326 -10.65 7.49 2.23
CA LEU A 326 -11.73 8.24 1.60
C LEU A 326 -12.54 7.36 0.63
N ASN A 327 -11.89 6.43 -0.07
CA ASN A 327 -12.54 5.60 -1.09
C ASN A 327 -13.11 4.29 -0.56
N SER A 328 -12.42 3.62 0.36
CA SER A 328 -12.76 2.27 0.82
C SER A 328 -13.40 2.22 2.20
N SER A 329 -13.25 3.28 3.01
CA SER A 329 -13.75 3.35 4.40
C SER A 329 -14.66 4.56 4.62
N SER A 330 -15.36 5.04 3.58
CA SER A 330 -16.11 6.29 3.62
C SER A 330 -17.19 6.35 4.71
N ALA A 331 -17.86 5.23 4.99
CA ALA A 331 -18.88 5.14 6.03
C ALA A 331 -18.32 5.34 7.46
N ARG A 332 -17.02 5.11 7.66
CA ARG A 332 -16.35 5.19 8.97
C ARG A 332 -15.71 6.56 9.23
N LEU A 333 -15.67 7.44 8.23
CA LEU A 333 -15.13 8.80 8.37
C LEU A 333 -16.20 9.79 8.84
N LYS A 334 -15.85 10.56 9.88
CA LYS A 334 -16.70 11.60 10.47
C LYS A 334 -16.64 12.88 9.65
N GLN A 335 -17.58 13.80 9.91
CA GLN A 335 -17.70 15.04 9.14
C GLN A 335 -16.43 15.87 9.25
N TRP A 336 -15.92 15.94 10.48
CA TRP A 336 -14.66 16.56 10.81
C TRP A 336 -13.51 16.10 9.91
N ASN A 337 -13.42 14.81 9.56
CA ASN A 337 -12.33 14.32 8.70
C ASN A 337 -12.37 14.96 7.30
N ILE A 338 -13.58 15.13 6.74
CA ILE A 338 -13.77 15.73 5.41
C ILE A 338 -13.36 17.21 5.46
N GLU A 339 -13.76 17.92 6.51
CA GLU A 339 -13.41 19.32 6.69
C GLU A 339 -11.92 19.51 6.87
N GLN A 340 -11.27 18.64 7.64
CA GLN A 340 -9.82 18.65 7.80
C GLN A 340 -9.09 18.34 6.50
N THR A 341 -9.63 17.45 5.64
CA THR A 341 -9.07 17.25 4.28
C THR A 341 -9.14 18.54 3.46
N LEU A 342 -10.27 19.25 3.46
CA LEU A 342 -10.44 20.51 2.73
C LEU A 342 -9.55 21.62 3.31
N ALA A 343 -9.42 21.69 4.63
CA ALA A 343 -8.55 22.64 5.31
C ALA A 343 -7.07 22.39 4.96
N MET A 344 -6.61 21.13 5.02
CA MET A 344 -5.25 20.75 4.62
C MET A 344 -4.96 21.13 3.16
N VAL A 345 -5.92 20.88 2.25
CA VAL A 345 -5.75 21.30 0.85
C VAL A 345 -5.62 22.82 0.74
N SER A 346 -6.47 23.56 1.45
CA SER A 346 -6.45 25.03 1.46
C SER A 346 -5.14 25.59 2.01
N ASP A 347 -4.61 24.96 3.06
CA ASP A 347 -3.38 25.38 3.74
C ASP A 347 -2.14 25.11 2.87
N ILE A 348 -1.99 23.89 2.34
CA ILE A 348 -0.83 23.53 1.50
C ILE A 348 -0.83 24.31 0.18
N SER A 349 -2.01 24.59 -0.40
CA SER A 349 -2.10 25.31 -1.67
C SER A 349 -2.07 26.84 -1.54
N GLY A 350 -2.60 27.36 -0.43
CA GLY A 350 -2.74 28.80 -0.21
C GLY A 350 -1.60 29.44 0.58
N ASN A 351 -0.85 28.67 1.37
CA ASN A 351 0.23 29.20 2.19
C ASN A 351 1.61 28.96 1.55
N PRO A 352 2.31 30.00 1.08
CA PRO A 352 3.64 29.85 0.49
C PRO A 352 4.68 29.30 1.47
N THR A 353 4.46 29.38 2.80
CA THR A 353 5.35 28.78 3.81
C THR A 353 5.19 27.26 3.90
N ASN A 354 3.95 26.76 3.89
CA ASN A 354 3.66 25.32 4.01
C ASN A 354 3.91 24.60 2.69
N ALA A 355 3.69 25.30 1.57
CA ALA A 355 4.21 24.90 0.29
C ALA A 355 5.74 24.70 0.31
N MET A 356 6.51 25.31 1.23
CA MET A 356 7.97 25.13 1.33
C MET A 356 8.43 23.78 1.82
N ALA A 357 7.62 23.08 2.61
CA ALA A 357 7.98 21.78 3.14
C ALA A 357 7.76 20.65 2.11
N VAL A 358 6.77 20.81 1.23
CA VAL A 358 6.35 19.79 0.25
C VAL A 358 6.88 20.11 -1.18
N LYS A 359 7.94 20.92 -1.24
CA LYS A 359 8.23 21.80 -2.38
C LYS A 359 9.01 21.14 -3.53
N ASP A 360 9.53 19.94 -3.33
CA ASP A 360 10.44 19.20 -4.21
C ASP A 360 9.74 18.35 -5.29
N SER A 361 8.40 18.36 -5.34
CA SER A 361 7.66 17.55 -6.31
C SER A 361 6.50 18.28 -6.98
N PRO A 362 6.40 18.26 -8.33
CA PRO A 362 5.28 18.86 -9.05
C PRO A 362 3.97 18.09 -8.83
N VAL A 363 4.06 16.78 -8.55
CA VAL A 363 2.90 15.87 -8.45
C VAL A 363 2.05 16.17 -7.21
N VAL A 364 2.55 16.97 -6.27
CA VAL A 364 1.86 17.38 -5.04
C VAL A 364 0.52 18.03 -5.34
N PHE A 365 0.48 18.95 -6.31
CA PHE A 365 -0.76 19.63 -6.71
C PHE A 365 -1.80 18.63 -7.23
N GLU A 366 -1.38 17.67 -8.05
CA GLU A 366 -2.28 16.62 -8.53
C GLU A 366 -2.83 15.74 -7.39
N TRP A 367 -2.04 15.50 -6.35
CA TRP A 367 -2.49 14.75 -5.17
C TRP A 367 -3.49 15.52 -4.33
N LEU A 368 -3.31 16.83 -4.16
CA LEU A 368 -4.32 17.71 -3.55
C LEU A 368 -5.62 17.64 -4.35
N CYS A 369 -5.54 17.70 -5.68
CA CYS A 369 -6.72 17.54 -6.52
C CYS A 369 -7.36 16.15 -6.38
N LYS A 370 -6.58 15.07 -6.34
CA LYS A 370 -7.09 13.69 -6.15
C LYS A 370 -7.79 13.48 -4.81
N LEU A 371 -7.35 14.16 -3.75
CA LEU A 371 -8.02 14.14 -2.45
C LEU A 371 -9.37 14.87 -2.52
N MET A 372 -9.41 16.08 -3.07
CA MET A 372 -10.67 16.81 -3.28
C MET A 372 -11.64 16.04 -4.17
N GLU A 373 -11.13 15.40 -5.23
CA GLU A 373 -11.92 14.55 -6.09
C GLU A 373 -12.57 13.39 -5.31
N SER A 374 -11.81 12.73 -4.43
CA SER A 374 -12.32 11.65 -3.59
C SER A 374 -13.40 12.17 -2.62
N VAL A 375 -13.23 13.37 -2.08
CA VAL A 375 -14.24 14.06 -1.26
C VAL A 375 -15.52 14.31 -2.06
N LEU A 376 -15.42 14.91 -3.25
CA LEU A 376 -16.56 15.23 -4.11
C LEU A 376 -17.31 13.98 -4.60
N ARG A 377 -16.60 12.87 -4.83
CA ARG A 377 -17.23 11.61 -5.26
C ARG A 377 -18.01 10.93 -4.16
N ARG A 378 -17.47 10.90 -2.95
CA ARG A 378 -17.96 10.05 -1.86
C ARG A 378 -18.76 10.79 -0.79
N PHE A 379 -18.55 12.09 -0.64
CA PHE A 379 -19.06 12.86 0.49
C PHE A 379 -19.83 14.12 0.09
N ARG A 380 -20.25 14.25 -1.17
CA ARG A 380 -20.93 15.47 -1.66
C ARG A 380 -22.15 15.85 -0.84
N VAL A 381 -23.02 14.89 -0.55
CA VAL A 381 -24.23 15.11 0.28
C VAL A 381 -23.86 15.71 1.65
N ARG A 382 -22.70 15.34 2.19
CA ARG A 382 -22.21 15.81 3.49
C ARG A 382 -21.54 17.19 3.43
N LEU A 383 -21.36 17.76 2.23
CA LEU A 383 -20.92 19.14 2.06
C LEU A 383 -22.08 20.14 2.12
N ASP A 384 -23.32 19.66 2.23
CA ASP A 384 -24.48 20.54 2.39
C ASP A 384 -24.35 21.39 3.66
N GLY A 385 -24.63 22.69 3.55
CA GLY A 385 -24.36 23.69 4.59
C GLY A 385 -22.88 24.05 4.82
N ARG A 386 -21.92 23.32 4.24
CA ARG A 386 -20.46 23.51 4.43
C ARG A 386 -19.72 23.81 3.13
N PHE A 387 -20.46 24.24 2.10
CA PHE A 387 -19.92 24.50 0.78
C PHE A 387 -18.87 25.63 0.75
N HIS A 388 -18.90 26.53 1.73
CA HIS A 388 -17.87 27.55 1.92
C HIS A 388 -16.45 26.97 2.12
N LEU A 389 -16.32 25.80 2.79
CA LEU A 389 -15.02 25.12 2.94
C LEU A 389 -14.51 24.57 1.60
N LEU A 390 -15.43 24.07 0.76
CA LEU A 390 -15.10 23.62 -0.59
C LEU A 390 -14.65 24.81 -1.46
N ILE A 391 -15.36 25.94 -1.38
CA ILE A 391 -15.01 27.17 -2.09
C ILE A 391 -13.62 27.66 -1.65
N ALA A 392 -13.36 27.72 -0.35
CA ALA A 392 -12.05 28.11 0.17
C ALA A 392 -10.92 27.23 -0.41
N ALA A 393 -11.11 25.90 -0.40
CA ALA A 393 -10.13 24.98 -0.97
C ALA A 393 -9.93 25.15 -2.48
N LEU A 394 -11.01 25.38 -3.24
CA LEU A 394 -10.92 25.65 -4.69
C LEU A 394 -10.21 26.98 -4.97
N GLN A 395 -10.50 28.02 -4.20
CA GLN A 395 -9.85 29.33 -4.32
C GLN A 395 -8.36 29.23 -3.97
N SER A 396 -7.98 28.53 -2.90
CA SER A 396 -6.57 28.32 -2.55
C SER A 396 -5.83 27.50 -3.61
N LEU A 397 -6.45 26.46 -4.17
CA LEU A 397 -5.85 25.73 -5.30
C LEU A 397 -5.68 26.61 -6.54
N LEU A 398 -6.66 27.45 -6.84
CA LEU A 398 -6.59 28.38 -7.97
C LEU A 398 -5.49 29.43 -7.75
N SER A 399 -5.40 29.99 -6.55
CA SER A 399 -4.32 30.90 -6.15
C SER A 399 -2.96 30.22 -6.23
N GLY A 400 -2.81 29.03 -5.66
CA GLY A 400 -1.56 28.26 -5.73
C GLY A 400 -1.17 27.93 -7.18
N LEU A 401 -2.12 27.52 -8.01
CA LEU A 401 -1.89 27.24 -9.43
C LEU A 401 -1.36 28.47 -10.19
N LEU A 402 -1.92 29.66 -9.95
CA LEU A 402 -1.59 30.86 -10.73
C LEU A 402 -0.43 31.65 -10.15
N LEU A 403 -0.31 31.72 -8.83
CA LEU A 403 0.72 32.49 -8.13
C LEU A 403 1.99 31.68 -7.86
N ALA A 404 1.92 30.35 -7.89
CA ALA A 404 3.05 29.49 -7.59
C ALA A 404 3.09 28.32 -8.58
N PRO A 405 3.46 28.50 -9.87
CA PRO A 405 3.76 27.38 -10.74
C PRO A 405 5.07 26.68 -10.32
N TYR A 406 5.18 25.39 -10.63
CA TYR A 406 6.35 24.58 -10.34
C TYR A 406 7.45 24.76 -11.38
N ASP A 407 8.62 25.23 -10.95
CA ASP A 407 9.82 25.36 -11.77
C ASP A 407 10.59 24.03 -11.78
N ALA A 408 10.62 23.39 -12.96
CA ALA A 408 11.31 22.12 -13.15
C ALA A 408 12.85 22.26 -13.14
N GLN A 409 13.38 23.42 -13.49
CA GLN A 409 14.82 23.68 -13.47
C GLN A 409 15.32 23.88 -12.04
N MET A 410 14.56 24.62 -11.23
CA MET A 410 14.90 24.87 -9.83
C MET A 410 14.41 23.78 -8.87
N GLY A 411 13.59 22.83 -9.35
CA GLY A 411 13.02 21.76 -8.53
C GLY A 411 12.14 22.27 -7.39
N LYS A 412 11.46 23.42 -7.58
CA LYS A 412 10.69 24.08 -6.52
C LYS A 412 9.50 24.87 -7.05
N TRP A 413 8.50 25.06 -6.20
CA TRP A 413 7.40 25.97 -6.44
C TRP A 413 7.85 27.44 -6.34
N THR A 414 7.48 28.23 -7.34
CA THR A 414 7.79 29.67 -7.40
C THR A 414 6.81 30.49 -6.56
N PHE A 415 7.03 31.81 -6.49
CA PHE A 415 6.08 32.75 -5.90
C PHE A 415 6.01 33.99 -6.78
N GLN A 416 4.80 34.30 -7.26
CA GLN A 416 4.48 35.39 -8.18
C GLN A 416 5.40 35.41 -9.41
N PRO A 417 5.19 34.49 -10.37
CA PRO A 417 6.05 34.41 -11.55
C PRO A 417 5.91 35.70 -12.38
N ALA A 418 7.04 36.35 -12.67
CA ALA A 418 7.10 37.54 -13.52
C ALA A 418 7.74 37.18 -14.87
N ASN A 419 7.28 37.81 -15.95
CA ASN A 419 7.81 37.65 -17.31
C ASN A 419 7.80 36.19 -17.84
N VAL A 420 6.71 35.47 -17.59
CA VAL A 420 6.54 34.07 -18.00
C VAL A 420 6.53 33.92 -19.52
N ARG A 421 7.38 33.03 -20.02
CA ARG A 421 7.39 32.57 -21.42
C ARG A 421 6.68 31.23 -21.55
N ASP A 422 6.17 30.96 -22.74
CA ASP A 422 5.59 29.66 -23.06
C ASP A 422 6.67 28.57 -22.91
N GLY A 423 6.42 27.59 -22.03
CA GLY A 423 7.32 26.47 -21.77
C GLY A 423 8.12 26.57 -20.46
N ASP A 424 8.14 27.71 -19.78
CA ASP A 424 8.89 27.89 -18.52
C ASP A 424 8.44 26.92 -17.41
N PHE A 425 7.17 26.53 -17.44
CA PHE A 425 6.56 25.67 -16.43
C PHE A 425 5.85 24.47 -17.07
N PRO A 426 6.55 23.34 -17.30
CA PRO A 426 6.01 22.21 -18.08
C PRO A 426 4.80 21.53 -17.43
N TYR A 427 4.64 21.65 -16.11
CA TYR A 427 3.52 21.05 -15.37
C TYR A 427 2.28 21.95 -15.26
N TRP A 428 2.39 23.24 -15.61
CA TRP A 428 1.34 24.23 -15.33
C TRP A 428 0.02 23.90 -16.04
N GLY A 429 0.08 23.53 -17.32
CA GLY A 429 -1.10 23.10 -18.08
C GLY A 429 -1.76 21.84 -17.50
N ARG A 430 -0.96 20.88 -17.02
CA ARG A 430 -1.46 19.64 -16.40
C ARG A 430 -2.12 19.91 -15.04
N HIS A 431 -1.58 20.82 -14.25
CA HIS A 431 -2.19 21.27 -13.00
C HIS A 431 -3.51 22.02 -13.27
N ALA A 432 -3.53 22.89 -14.29
CA ALA A 432 -4.74 23.57 -14.73
C ALA A 432 -5.84 22.59 -15.16
N ALA A 433 -5.51 21.58 -15.97
CA ALA A 433 -6.44 20.52 -16.36
C ALA A 433 -6.99 19.73 -15.14
N SER A 434 -6.14 19.48 -14.14
CA SER A 434 -6.54 18.81 -12.89
C SER A 434 -7.54 19.65 -12.09
N LEU A 435 -7.32 20.96 -11.99
CA LEU A 435 -8.27 21.88 -11.34
C LEU A 435 -9.56 22.00 -12.14
N THR A 436 -9.48 22.10 -13.48
CA THR A 436 -10.66 22.13 -14.36
C THR A 436 -11.58 20.95 -14.14
N ARG A 437 -11.03 19.74 -14.03
CA ARG A 437 -11.79 18.52 -13.71
C ARG A 437 -12.51 18.63 -12.36
N LEU A 438 -11.92 19.25 -11.35
CA LEU A 438 -12.61 19.47 -10.08
C LEU A 438 -13.77 20.44 -10.24
N LEU A 439 -13.54 21.57 -10.93
CA LEU A 439 -14.57 22.57 -11.17
C LEU A 439 -15.75 21.95 -11.92
N THR A 440 -15.48 21.16 -12.97
CA THR A 440 -16.53 20.46 -13.70
C THR A 440 -17.24 19.45 -12.83
N MET A 441 -16.55 18.67 -11.99
CA MET A 441 -17.21 17.73 -11.05
C MET A 441 -18.10 18.41 -10.00
N VAL A 442 -17.78 19.64 -9.61
CA VAL A 442 -18.64 20.42 -8.71
C VAL A 442 -19.89 20.88 -9.45
N CYS A 443 -19.72 21.38 -10.68
CA CYS A 443 -20.79 21.95 -11.50
C CYS A 443 -21.68 20.89 -12.16
N GLU A 444 -21.14 19.71 -12.43
CA GLU A 444 -21.79 18.58 -13.10
C GLU A 444 -21.68 17.34 -12.20
N PRO A 445 -22.50 17.27 -11.13
CA PRO A 445 -22.46 16.15 -10.20
C PRO A 445 -22.91 14.84 -10.84
N MET A 446 -22.17 13.76 -10.57
CA MET A 446 -22.58 12.41 -10.93
C MET A 446 -23.82 11.98 -10.14
N ALA A 447 -24.78 11.31 -10.78
CA ALA A 447 -25.98 10.79 -10.13
C ALA A 447 -25.65 9.93 -8.88
N ALA A 448 -24.59 9.11 -8.96
CA ALA A 448 -24.15 8.28 -7.84
C ALA A 448 -23.61 9.06 -6.63
N SER A 449 -23.09 10.29 -6.81
CA SER A 449 -22.58 11.10 -5.70
C SER A 449 -23.66 11.95 -5.01
N VAL A 450 -24.84 12.06 -5.63
CA VAL A 450 -26.02 12.76 -5.09
C VAL A 450 -27.13 11.80 -4.65
N ALA A 451 -27.02 10.51 -4.95
CA ALA A 451 -28.00 9.51 -4.56
C ALA A 451 -28.07 9.38 -3.02
N HIS A 452 -29.24 9.67 -2.45
CA HIS A 452 -29.53 9.36 -1.05
C HIS A 452 -29.90 7.88 -0.92
N HIS A 453 -29.37 7.19 0.09
CA HIS A 453 -29.64 5.78 0.38
C HIS A 453 -31.11 5.46 0.76
N LYS A 454 -32.03 6.44 0.68
CA LYS A 454 -33.42 6.39 1.15
C LYS A 454 -34.40 7.21 0.28
N GLN A 455 -34.33 7.14 -1.06
CA GLN A 455 -35.33 7.82 -1.91
C GLN A 455 -36.10 6.84 -2.82
N SER A 456 -37.41 7.08 -2.88
CA SER A 456 -38.49 6.26 -3.47
C SER A 456 -38.35 6.04 -5.00
N PRO A 457 -39.00 5.02 -5.59
CA PRO A 457 -38.68 4.51 -6.93
C PRO A 457 -39.26 5.32 -8.12
N ALA A 458 -39.82 6.50 -7.89
CA ALA A 458 -40.40 7.34 -8.95
C ALA A 458 -39.51 8.56 -9.25
N ASN A 459 -38.67 8.44 -10.29
CA ASN A 459 -37.92 9.50 -10.97
C ASN A 459 -37.08 10.51 -10.15
N PRO A 460 -36.15 10.10 -9.26
CA PRO A 460 -35.42 11.02 -8.36
C PRO A 460 -34.02 11.47 -8.83
N LEU A 461 -33.42 10.84 -9.85
CA LEU A 461 -31.99 11.04 -10.18
C LEU A 461 -31.68 12.41 -10.81
N ASP A 462 -32.46 12.81 -11.83
CA ASP A 462 -32.29 14.11 -12.50
C ASP A 462 -32.63 15.28 -11.57
N THR A 463 -33.57 15.08 -10.65
CA THR A 463 -33.92 16.13 -9.67
C THR A 463 -32.81 16.33 -8.63
N ALA A 464 -32.16 15.26 -8.17
CA ALA A 464 -31.07 15.36 -7.20
C ALA A 464 -29.81 16.02 -7.78
N THR A 465 -29.45 15.71 -9.03
CA THR A 465 -28.35 16.38 -9.73
C THR A 465 -28.66 17.85 -9.95
N ASP A 466 -29.88 18.20 -10.36
CA ASP A 466 -30.33 19.58 -10.52
C ASP A 466 -30.32 20.39 -9.22
N ILE A 467 -30.77 19.81 -8.11
CA ILE A 467 -30.71 20.45 -6.79
C ILE A 467 -29.25 20.75 -6.43
N ALA A 468 -28.37 19.77 -6.63
CA ALA A 468 -26.95 19.93 -6.35
C ALA A 468 -26.26 20.95 -7.27
N LYS A 469 -26.69 21.07 -8.53
CA LYS A 469 -26.24 22.12 -9.46
C LYS A 469 -26.67 23.50 -8.99
N ARG A 470 -27.94 23.68 -8.65
CA ARG A 470 -28.47 24.95 -8.13
C ARG A 470 -27.79 25.37 -6.83
N ALA A 471 -27.54 24.43 -5.93
CA ALA A 471 -26.81 24.68 -4.69
C ALA A 471 -25.38 25.18 -4.96
N ALA A 472 -24.64 24.52 -5.86
CA ALA A 472 -23.30 24.96 -6.27
C ALA A 472 -23.33 26.34 -6.94
N GLY A 473 -24.33 26.60 -7.80
CA GLY A 473 -24.49 27.86 -8.53
C GLY A 473 -24.63 29.10 -7.64
N ARG A 474 -25.03 28.93 -6.37
CA ARG A 474 -25.13 30.02 -5.39
C ARG A 474 -23.78 30.52 -4.89
N GLN A 475 -22.73 29.68 -4.90
CA GLN A 475 -21.44 30.03 -4.29
C GLN A 475 -20.24 29.89 -5.23
N MET A 476 -20.33 29.07 -6.29
CA MET A 476 -19.22 28.86 -7.24
C MET A 476 -18.80 30.14 -7.98
N TYR A 477 -19.66 31.15 -8.06
CA TYR A 477 -19.29 32.46 -8.61
C TYR A 477 -18.10 33.11 -7.87
N LEU A 478 -17.88 32.78 -6.58
CA LEU A 478 -16.74 33.27 -5.81
C LEU A 478 -15.40 32.76 -6.36
N VAL A 479 -15.37 31.58 -6.99
CA VAL A 479 -14.19 31.07 -7.68
C VAL A 479 -13.91 31.89 -8.94
N LEU A 480 -14.95 32.30 -9.68
CA LEU A 480 -14.80 33.21 -10.83
C LEU A 480 -14.29 34.59 -10.40
N VAL A 481 -14.79 35.13 -9.28
CA VAL A 481 -14.25 36.39 -8.72
C VAL A 481 -12.74 36.27 -8.48
N SER A 482 -12.32 35.20 -7.80
CA SER A 482 -10.89 34.95 -7.53
C SER A 482 -10.09 34.79 -8.81
N TYR A 483 -10.61 34.06 -9.80
CA TYR A 483 -9.95 33.89 -11.10
C TYR A 483 -9.68 35.22 -11.80
N VAL A 484 -10.71 36.08 -11.88
CA VAL A 484 -10.58 37.40 -12.50
C VAL A 484 -9.57 38.27 -11.74
N LYS A 485 -9.61 38.26 -10.40
CA LYS A 485 -8.66 39.01 -9.58
C LYS A 485 -7.22 38.52 -9.76
N LEU A 486 -7.01 37.21 -9.88
CA LEU A 486 -5.67 36.62 -10.09
C LEU A 486 -5.12 36.94 -11.49
N GLN A 487 -5.97 37.01 -12.52
CA GLN A 487 -5.55 37.44 -13.86
C GLN A 487 -5.07 38.91 -13.91
N LEU A 488 -5.48 39.73 -12.95
CA LEU A 488 -4.96 41.10 -12.82
C LEU A 488 -3.58 41.14 -12.13
N GLN A 489 -3.20 40.07 -11.44
CA GLN A 489 -1.95 39.99 -10.67
C GLN A 489 -0.84 39.26 -11.43
N VAL A 490 -1.19 38.26 -12.26
CA VAL A 490 -0.22 37.41 -12.96
C VAL A 490 -0.61 37.25 -14.43
N ASP A 491 0.39 37.35 -15.29
CA ASP A 491 0.27 37.01 -16.71
C ASP A 491 0.13 35.49 -16.89
N VAL A 492 -1.11 35.02 -16.92
CA VAL A 492 -1.41 33.60 -17.11
C VAL A 492 -1.15 33.18 -18.56
N PRO A 493 -0.28 32.20 -18.86
CA PRO A 493 -0.03 31.76 -20.24
C PRO A 493 -1.27 31.24 -20.96
N ARG A 494 -1.28 31.30 -22.31
CA ARG A 494 -2.41 30.80 -23.12
C ARG A 494 -2.78 29.34 -22.80
N PRO A 495 -1.83 28.38 -22.76
CA PRO A 495 -2.17 26.99 -22.51
C PRO A 495 -2.86 26.75 -21.17
N VAL A 496 -2.52 27.54 -20.15
CA VAL A 496 -3.13 27.46 -18.82
C VAL A 496 -4.55 28.02 -18.83
N ARG A 497 -4.77 29.15 -19.50
CA ARG A 497 -6.11 29.73 -19.68
C ARG A 497 -7.03 28.80 -20.45
N ASP A 498 -6.53 28.22 -21.55
CA ASP A 498 -7.28 27.30 -22.40
C ASP A 498 -7.66 26.03 -21.61
N ALA A 499 -6.73 25.51 -20.80
CA ALA A 499 -7.02 24.38 -19.92
C ALA A 499 -8.07 24.71 -18.83
N LEU A 500 -8.08 25.95 -18.31
CA LEU A 500 -9.06 26.43 -17.32
C LEU A 500 -10.43 26.78 -17.92
N GLU A 501 -10.49 27.06 -19.22
CA GLU A 501 -11.67 27.60 -19.88
C GLU A 501 -12.91 26.73 -19.67
N LEU A 502 -12.79 25.42 -19.86
CA LEU A 502 -13.90 24.47 -19.63
C LEU A 502 -14.42 24.52 -18.17
N GLY A 503 -13.51 24.69 -17.21
CA GLY A 503 -13.85 24.79 -15.79
C GLY A 503 -14.65 26.06 -15.50
N MET A 504 -14.19 27.20 -16.03
CA MET A 504 -14.87 28.48 -15.87
C MET A 504 -16.22 28.52 -16.58
N ASN A 505 -16.31 27.95 -17.79
CA ASN A 505 -17.56 27.78 -18.53
C ASN A 505 -18.58 26.93 -17.77
N SER A 506 -18.11 25.89 -17.07
CA SER A 506 -18.98 25.06 -16.22
C SER A 506 -19.57 25.87 -15.06
N ILE A 507 -18.81 26.79 -14.47
CA ILE A 507 -19.33 27.70 -13.44
C ILE A 507 -20.35 28.67 -14.03
N PHE A 508 -20.08 29.25 -15.21
CA PHE A 508 -21.05 30.11 -15.90
C PHE A 508 -22.37 29.38 -16.19
N ASN A 509 -22.31 28.11 -16.61
CA ASN A 509 -23.50 27.29 -16.90
C ASN A 509 -24.44 27.17 -15.69
N ILE A 510 -23.89 27.00 -14.48
CA ILE A 510 -24.70 26.84 -13.27
C ILE A 510 -25.01 28.16 -12.55
N THR A 511 -24.44 29.29 -12.98
CA THR A 511 -24.60 30.59 -12.31
C THR A 511 -25.85 31.33 -12.81
N PRO A 512 -26.88 31.51 -11.96
CA PRO A 512 -28.11 32.19 -12.35
C PRO A 512 -27.88 33.66 -12.74
N PRO A 513 -28.78 34.29 -13.52
CA PRO A 513 -28.67 35.70 -13.90
C PRO A 513 -28.46 36.65 -12.70
N GLU A 514 -29.18 36.42 -11.60
CA GLU A 514 -29.09 37.29 -10.42
C GLU A 514 -27.72 37.21 -9.74
N VAL A 515 -27.16 35.99 -9.66
CA VAL A 515 -25.82 35.78 -9.11
C VAL A 515 -24.75 36.35 -10.06
N ARG A 516 -25.00 36.35 -11.39
CA ARG A 516 -24.10 37.00 -12.36
C ARG A 516 -24.06 38.52 -12.17
N LYS A 517 -25.17 39.16 -11.77
CA LYS A 517 -25.17 40.57 -11.40
C LYS A 517 -24.29 40.83 -10.18
N ILE A 518 -24.44 40.01 -9.13
CA ILE A 518 -23.59 40.09 -7.92
C ILE A 518 -22.10 39.90 -8.27
N LEU A 519 -21.79 38.92 -9.13
CA LEU A 519 -20.42 38.69 -9.63
C LEU A 519 -19.87 39.95 -10.31
N ASN A 520 -20.62 40.58 -11.22
CA ASN A 520 -20.21 41.81 -11.90
C ASN A 520 -20.00 42.98 -10.92
N ASP A 521 -20.90 43.13 -9.94
CA ASP A 521 -20.84 44.21 -8.96
C ASP A 521 -19.66 44.06 -7.98
N SER A 522 -19.24 42.81 -7.72
CA SER A 522 -18.09 42.49 -6.85
C SER A 522 -16.71 42.78 -7.45
N LEU A 523 -16.66 43.15 -8.74
CA LEU A 523 -15.44 43.46 -9.48
C LEU A 523 -15.30 44.96 -9.75
N ASP A 524 -14.06 45.41 -9.80
CA ASP A 524 -13.67 46.75 -10.24
C ASP A 524 -13.74 46.89 -11.77
N MET A 525 -13.50 48.09 -12.29
CA MET A 525 -13.62 48.38 -13.73
C MET A 525 -12.74 47.45 -14.59
N SER A 526 -11.51 47.20 -14.17
CA SER A 526 -10.58 46.29 -14.85
C SER A 526 -11.05 44.83 -14.79
N GLY A 527 -11.50 44.36 -13.63
CA GLY A 527 -12.07 43.02 -13.49
C GLY A 527 -13.34 42.82 -14.32
N ARG A 528 -14.22 43.83 -14.42
CA ARG A 528 -15.42 43.78 -15.26
C ARG A 528 -15.09 43.66 -16.75
N ALA A 529 -14.02 44.30 -17.22
CA ALA A 529 -13.57 44.17 -18.61
C ALA A 529 -13.12 42.74 -18.94
N ILE A 530 -12.35 42.12 -18.03
CA ILE A 530 -11.93 40.71 -18.14
C ILE A 530 -13.15 39.79 -18.12
N LEU A 531 -14.03 39.94 -17.12
CA LEU A 531 -15.24 39.13 -16.98
C LEU A 531 -16.13 39.24 -18.22
N GLY A 532 -16.32 40.45 -18.75
CA GLY A 532 -17.11 40.67 -19.96
C GLY A 532 -16.55 39.95 -21.18
N THR A 533 -15.22 39.93 -21.33
CA THR A 533 -14.54 39.21 -22.41
C THR A 533 -14.72 37.69 -22.25
N GLN A 534 -14.54 37.16 -21.05
CA GLN A 534 -14.76 35.75 -20.75
C GLN A 534 -16.21 35.34 -20.98
N TYR A 535 -17.16 36.17 -20.55
CA TYR A 535 -18.59 35.89 -20.72
C TYR A 535 -19.03 35.90 -22.19
N LYS A 536 -18.45 36.79 -23.02
CA LYS A 536 -18.66 36.77 -24.48
C LYS A 536 -18.17 35.46 -25.10
N ARG A 537 -16.96 35.01 -24.73
CA ARG A 537 -16.43 33.71 -25.19
C ARG A 537 -17.28 32.54 -24.72
N TYR A 538 -17.70 32.55 -23.45
CA TYR A 538 -18.65 31.56 -22.92
C TYR A 538 -19.93 31.50 -23.76
N LYS A 539 -20.53 32.64 -24.13
CA LYS A 539 -21.72 32.66 -25.00
C LYS A 539 -21.46 32.08 -26.39
N GLN A 540 -20.26 32.27 -26.93
CA GLN A 540 -19.88 31.83 -28.28
C GLN A 540 -19.52 30.33 -28.33
N PHE A 541 -18.78 29.83 -27.34
CA PHE A 541 -18.15 28.51 -27.39
C PHE A 541 -18.50 27.59 -26.22
N GLY A 542 -18.90 28.14 -25.07
CA GLY A 542 -19.08 27.38 -23.82
C GLY A 542 -20.53 27.07 -23.45
N LYS A 543 -21.50 27.81 -24.00
CA LYS A 543 -22.92 27.59 -23.77
C LYS A 543 -23.41 26.51 -24.73
N TRP A 544 -23.72 25.32 -24.20
CA TRP A 544 -24.34 24.26 -24.99
C TRP A 544 -25.69 24.75 -25.53
N THR A 545 -25.81 24.89 -26.85
CA THR A 545 -27.04 25.34 -27.53
C THR A 545 -27.92 24.19 -28.01
N GLY A 546 -27.51 22.93 -27.82
CA GLY A 546 -28.35 21.76 -28.04
C GLY A 546 -28.93 21.67 -29.44
N VAL A 547 -28.06 21.72 -30.45
CA VAL A 547 -28.42 21.27 -31.81
C VAL A 547 -28.26 19.76 -31.87
#